data_AF-A0AAD6F3Y4-F1
#
_entry.id   AF-A0AAD6F3Y4-F1
#
_cell.length_a   1.000
_cell.length_b   1.000
_cell.length_c   1.000
_cell.angle_alpha   90.00
_cell.angle_beta   90.00
_cell.angle_gamma   90.00
#
_symmetry.space_group_name_H-M   'P 1'
#
loop_
_entity.id
_entity.type
_entity.pdbx_description
1 polymer ?
#
loop_
_entity_poly.entity_id
_entity_poly.type
_entity_poly.pdbx_seq_one_letter_code
_entity_poly.pdbx_strand_id
1 'polypeptide(L)'
;MHKIKGFSPSPSLVTSSQSLLDWCQEVTQGHKGLKITNFSTSWRNGLAFCAILHHFQPEKINYEMLDPYDIKINNKRLFMALQNLAYRG
;
A
#
# COMPACT_ATOMS: atom_id res chain seq x y z
N MET A 1 -16.16 -20.33 -4.58
CA MET A 1 -16.18 -19.21 -5.55
C MET A 1 -16.36 -17.90 -4.78
N HIS A 2 -15.27 -17.25 -4.38
CA HIS A 2 -15.35 -15.95 -3.72
C HIS A 2 -15.65 -14.88 -4.79
N LYS A 3 -16.86 -14.32 -4.75
CA LYS A 3 -17.22 -13.17 -5.56
C LYS A 3 -16.39 -11.98 -5.10
N ILE A 4 -15.44 -11.54 -5.92
CA ILE A 4 -14.84 -10.21 -5.82
C ILE A 4 -16.00 -9.22 -6.01
N LYS A 5 -16.27 -8.38 -5.00
CA LYS A 5 -17.31 -7.36 -5.09
C LYS A 5 -16.94 -6.40 -6.23
N GLY A 6 -17.80 -6.36 -7.25
CA GLY A 6 -17.62 -5.49 -8.39
C GLY A 6 -17.64 -4.02 -7.97
N PHE A 7 -16.66 -3.30 -8.47
CA PHE A 7 -16.55 -1.84 -8.52
C PHE A 7 -17.87 -1.20 -8.97
N SER A 8 -18.48 -0.37 -8.12
CA SER A 8 -19.58 0.52 -8.50
C SER A 8 -19.09 1.97 -8.50
N PRO A 9 -18.58 2.49 -9.63
CA PRO A 9 -18.22 3.90 -9.71
C PRO A 9 -19.50 4.74 -9.70
N SER A 10 -19.57 5.70 -8.77
CA SER A 10 -20.54 6.80 -8.83
C SER A 10 -20.29 7.63 -10.11
N PRO A 11 -21.33 8.08 -10.84
CA PRO A 11 -21.21 8.76 -12.14
C PRO A 11 -20.73 10.22 -12.06
N SER A 12 -19.88 10.56 -11.09
CA SER A 12 -19.11 11.81 -11.09
C SER A 12 -17.82 11.62 -11.89
N LEU A 13 -17.28 12.66 -12.55
CA LEU A 13 -15.99 12.62 -13.24
C LEU A 13 -14.88 12.07 -12.33
N VAL A 14 -14.64 10.76 -12.40
CA VAL A 14 -13.54 10.12 -11.68
C VAL A 14 -12.28 10.43 -12.46
N THR A 15 -11.42 11.28 -11.92
CA THR A 15 -10.11 11.51 -12.51
C THR A 15 -9.27 10.24 -12.34
N SER A 16 -8.36 9.95 -13.27
CA SER A 16 -7.47 8.78 -13.16
C SER A 16 -6.70 8.74 -11.84
N SER A 17 -6.37 9.92 -11.29
CA SER A 17 -5.74 10.07 -9.99
C SER A 17 -6.65 9.65 -8.82
N GLN A 18 -7.94 9.99 -8.87
CA GLN A 18 -8.89 9.58 -7.84
C GLN A 18 -9.09 8.06 -7.86
N SER A 19 -9.27 7.46 -9.04
CA SER A 19 -9.41 6.00 -9.18
C SER A 19 -8.19 5.25 -8.62
N LEU A 20 -6.98 5.77 -8.84
CA LEU A 20 -5.76 5.19 -8.28
C LEU A 20 -5.71 5.34 -6.76
N LEU A 21 -6.15 6.49 -6.21
CA LEU A 21 -6.17 6.73 -4.77
C LEU A 21 -7.13 5.76 -4.07
N ASP A 22 -8.31 5.57 -4.66
CA ASP A 22 -9.33 4.64 -4.17
C ASP A 22 -8.80 3.21 -4.20
N TRP A 23 -8.14 2.81 -5.29
CA TRP A 23 -7.48 1.50 -5.38
C TRP A 23 -6.41 1.31 -4.29
N CYS A 24 -5.58 2.33 -4.03
CA CYS A 24 -4.60 2.25 -2.95
C CYS A 24 -5.27 2.06 -1.58
N GLN A 25 -6.39 2.73 -1.32
CA GLN A 25 -7.15 2.57 -0.09
C GLN A 25 -7.76 1.16 0.03
N GLU A 26 -8.27 0.61 -1.07
CA GLU A 26 -8.85 -0.73 -1.11
C GLU A 26 -7.81 -1.83 -0.87
N VAL A 27 -6.67 -1.78 -1.58
CA VAL A 27 -5.58 -2.77 -1.41
C VAL A 27 -5.01 -2.75 0.01
N THR A 28 -5.00 -1.57 0.62
CA THR A 28 -4.50 -1.40 1.98
C THR A 28 -5.57 -1.57 3.07
N GLN A 29 -6.82 -1.89 2.70
CA GLN A 29 -7.91 -2.11 3.63
C GLN A 29 -7.58 -3.27 4.58
N GLY A 30 -7.42 -2.95 5.87
CA GLY A 30 -7.06 -3.91 6.92
C GLY A 30 -5.70 -3.66 7.59
N HIS A 31 -4.87 -2.80 7.00
CA HIS A 31 -3.59 -2.40 7.60
C HIS A 31 -3.81 -1.28 8.64
N LYS A 32 -3.38 -1.50 9.88
CA LYS A 32 -3.54 -0.53 10.97
C LYS A 32 -2.60 0.66 10.80
N GLY A 33 -3.05 1.83 11.26
CA GLY A 33 -2.23 3.04 11.28
C GLY A 33 -1.99 3.68 9.90
N LEU A 34 -2.73 3.24 8.87
CA LEU A 34 -2.61 3.75 7.52
C LEU A 34 -3.87 4.52 7.09
N LYS A 35 -3.67 5.74 6.58
CA LYS A 35 -4.72 6.50 5.89
C LYS A 35 -4.13 7.20 4.67
N ILE A 36 -4.39 6.64 3.48
CA ILE A 36 -3.93 7.21 2.21
C ILE A 36 -4.95 8.26 1.75
N THR A 37 -4.57 9.54 1.79
CA THR A 37 -5.45 10.65 1.36
C THR A 37 -4.86 11.48 0.22
N ASN A 38 -3.60 11.26 -0.11
CA ASN A 38 -2.89 11.94 -1.19
C ASN A 38 -1.72 11.08 -1.69
N PHE A 39 -1.06 11.53 -2.77
CA PHE A 39 0.13 10.89 -3.34
C PHE A 39 1.46 11.49 -2.83
N SER A 40 1.44 12.23 -1.72
CA SER A 40 2.63 12.91 -1.18
C SER A 40 2.88 12.53 0.28
N THR A 41 2.26 13.21 1.23
CA THR A 41 2.52 13.03 2.67
C THR A 41 2.07 11.67 3.20
N SER A 42 1.00 11.08 2.66
CA SER A 42 0.52 9.74 3.05
C SER A 42 1.53 8.62 2.78
N TRP A 43 2.51 8.87 1.91
CA TRP A 43 3.51 7.89 1.49
C TRP A 43 4.88 8.10 2.15
N ARG A 44 5.07 9.27 2.79
CA ARG A 44 6.39 9.71 3.28
C ARG A 44 6.99 8.76 4.31
N ASN A 45 6.17 8.19 5.20
CA ASN A 45 6.62 7.27 6.24
C ASN A 45 6.82 5.83 5.76
N GLY A 46 6.62 5.55 4.46
CA GLY A 46 6.81 4.25 3.85
C GLY A 46 5.68 3.24 4.11
N LEU A 47 4.76 3.50 5.04
CA LEU A 47 3.72 2.53 5.40
C LEU A 47 2.78 2.20 4.24
N ALA A 48 2.43 3.17 3.40
CA ALA A 48 1.54 2.94 2.27
C ALA A 48 2.14 1.95 1.27
N PHE A 49 3.43 2.11 0.96
CA PHE A 49 4.16 1.17 0.10
C PHE A 49 4.33 -0.20 0.77
N CYS A 50 4.66 -0.23 2.07
CA CYS A 50 4.79 -1.48 2.81
C CYS A 50 3.47 -2.27 2.86
N ALA A 51 2.32 -1.59 3.02
CA ALA A 51 1.01 -2.22 3.04
C ALA A 51 0.66 -2.83 1.67
N ILE A 52 0.92 -2.10 0.59
CA ILE A 52 0.71 -2.62 -0.77
C ILE A 52 1.61 -3.82 -1.04
N LEU A 53 2.89 -3.76 -0.66
CA LEU A 53 3.80 -4.89 -0.80
C LEU A 53 3.35 -6.10 0.03
N HIS A 54 2.93 -5.88 1.28
CA HIS A 54 2.41 -6.92 2.17
C HIS A 54 1.14 -7.58 1.60
N HIS A 55 0.26 -6.81 0.97
CA HIS A 55 -0.95 -7.35 0.33
C HIS A 55 -0.63 -8.37 -0.76
N PHE A 56 0.36 -8.10 -1.62
CA PHE A 56 0.73 -9.01 -2.71
C PHE A 56 1.72 -10.09 -2.30
N GLN A 57 2.63 -9.79 -1.37
CA GLN A 57 3.68 -10.69 -0.90
C GLN A 57 3.91 -10.54 0.62
N PRO A 58 3.04 -11.12 1.45
CA PRO A 58 3.09 -10.93 2.91
C PRO A 58 4.41 -11.44 3.51
N GLU A 59 5.01 -12.48 2.91
CA GLU A 59 6.30 -13.06 3.33
C GLU A 59 7.50 -12.10 3.21
N LYS A 60 7.36 -11.00 2.46
CA LYS A 60 8.48 -10.09 2.15
C LYS A 60 8.64 -8.97 3.15
N ILE A 61 7.58 -8.63 3.88
CA ILE A 61 7.60 -7.54 4.84
C ILE A 61 6.66 -7.83 6.00
N ASN A 62 7.17 -7.76 7.23
CA ASN A 62 6.31 -7.87 8.39
C ASN A 62 5.68 -6.52 8.70
N TYR A 63 4.47 -6.28 8.18
CA TYR A 63 3.78 -5.00 8.31
C TYR A 63 3.43 -4.66 9.77
N GLU A 64 3.02 -5.64 10.55
CA GLU A 64 2.61 -5.45 11.96
C GLU A 64 3.77 -4.98 12.85
N MET A 65 5.02 -5.14 12.39
CA MET A 65 6.23 -4.66 13.08
C MET A 65 6.72 -3.28 12.58
N LEU A 66 5.95 -2.59 11.75
CA LEU A 66 6.30 -1.25 11.27
C LEU A 66 5.75 -0.18 12.20
N ASP A 67 6.56 0.83 12.46
CA ASP A 67 6.18 1.98 13.29
C ASP A 67 5.97 3.21 12.39
N PRO A 68 4.81 3.88 12.41
CA PRO A 68 4.56 5.12 11.67
C PRO A 68 5.58 6.24 11.89
N TYR A 69 6.27 6.26 13.03
CA TYR A 69 7.27 7.26 13.42
C TYR A 69 8.67 6.92 12.87
N ASP A 70 8.93 5.65 12.53
CA ASP A 70 10.24 5.19 12.04
C ASP A 70 10.38 5.25 10.51
N ILE A 71 10.26 6.46 9.97
CA ILE A 71 10.32 6.75 8.52
C ILE A 71 11.55 6.11 7.84
N LYS A 72 12.73 6.24 8.45
CA LYS A 72 13.98 5.72 7.87
C LYS A 72 13.98 4.19 7.81
N ILE A 73 13.51 3.53 8.87
CA ILE A 73 13.54 2.07 8.96
C ILE A 73 12.48 1.48 8.03
N ASN A 74 11.27 2.03 8.00
CA ASN A 74 10.20 1.57 7.11
C ASN A 74 10.62 1.62 5.64
N ASN A 75 11.14 2.76 5.19
CA ASN A 75 11.60 2.92 3.81
C ASN A 75 12.81 2.02 3.50
N LYS A 76 13.72 1.81 4.45
CA LYS A 76 14.84 0.88 4.28
C LYS A 76 14.35 -0.56 4.12
N ARG A 77 13.42 -1.01 4.97
CA ARG A 77 12.83 -2.36 4.89
C ARG A 77 12.11 -2.58 3.57
N LEU A 78 11.30 -1.60 3.14
CA LEU A 78 10.65 -1.61 1.83
C LEU A 78 11.66 -1.79 0.70
N PHE A 79 12.71 -0.96 0.67
CA PHE A 79 13.71 -1.02 -0.38
C PHE A 79 14.41 -2.39 -0.42
N MET A 80 14.81 -2.93 0.74
CA MET A 80 15.43 -4.26 0.83
C MET A 80 14.48 -5.37 0.36
N ALA A 81 13.20 -5.29 0.74
CA ALA A 81 12.19 -6.25 0.31
C ALA A 81 12.00 -6.24 -1.21
N LEU A 82 11.93 -5.05 -1.82
CA LEU A 82 11.82 -4.88 -3.27
C LEU A 82 13.07 -5.35 -4.02
N GLN A 83 14.27 -5.04 -3.52
CA GLN A 83 15.53 -5.52 -4.09
C GLN A 83 15.57 -7.06 -4.10
N ASN A 84 15.21 -7.70 -2.99
CA ASN A 84 15.11 -9.16 -2.89
C ASN A 84 14.05 -9.80 -3.80
N LEU A 85 13.16 -9.01 -4.40
CA LEU A 85 12.25 -9.47 -5.46
C LEU A 85 12.91 -9.37 -6.83
N ALA A 86 13.60 -8.27 -7.11
CA ALA A 86 14.28 -8.06 -8.38
C ALA A 86 15.39 -9.10 -8.62
N TYR A 87 16.09 -9.55 -7.57
CA TYR A 87 17.16 -10.55 -7.66
C TYR A 87 16.69 -12.01 -7.67
N ARG A 88 15.37 -12.26 -7.69
CA ARG A 88 14.81 -13.62 -7.80
C ARG A 88 14.33 -13.99 -9.21
N GLY A 89 14.61 -13.13 -10.20
CA GLY A 89 14.32 -13.35 -11.63
C GLY A 89 15.56 -13.79 -12.40
#